data_AF-E9ELV3-F1
#
_entry.id   AF-E9ELV3-F1
#
_cell.length_a   1.000
_cell.length_b   1.000
_cell.length_c   1.000
_cell.angle_alpha   90.00
_cell.angle_beta   90.00
_cell.angle_gamma   90.00
#
_symmetry.space_group_name_H-M   'P 1'
#
loop_
_entity.id
_entity.type
_entity.pdbx_description
1 polymer ?
#
loop_
_entity_poly.entity_id
_entity_poly.type
_entity_poly.pdbx_seq_one_letter_code
_entity_poly.pdbx_strand_id
1 'polypeptide(L)'
;MAADYLDAVNLMAYDFFGMWTPKSGHHSQLYAMSRDEPSGSSGVAHLMSHGFPSGGILLGIPTYGRSFQHATGPGQKFKGGGGNDGTFEYNQLPRKGCKESVDKRHISAQCVGGDGGFVTYDNPDTVKAKAAFAKQKGLGGLFYWNGTADSKEASRSLVAAGFRALHTS
;
A
#
# COMPACT_ATOMS: atom_id res chain seq x y z
N MET A 1 -6.40 -1.96 28.14
CA MET A 1 -6.51 -1.62 26.69
C MET A 1 -5.94 -2.77 25.87
N ALA A 2 -6.28 -2.93 24.59
CA ALA A 2 -5.71 -4.02 23.76
C ALA A 2 -4.16 -4.02 23.76
N ALA A 3 -3.54 -2.85 23.91
CA ALA A 3 -2.10 -2.68 24.05
C ALA A 3 -1.47 -3.39 25.26
N ASP A 4 -2.23 -3.72 26.30
CA ASP A 4 -1.72 -4.42 27.50
C ASP A 4 -1.54 -5.93 27.28
N TYR A 5 -2.06 -6.46 26.17
CA TYR A 5 -2.11 -7.89 25.88
C TYR A 5 -1.47 -8.28 24.54
N LEU A 6 -1.05 -7.31 23.72
CA LEU A 6 -0.53 -7.52 22.38
C LEU A 6 0.95 -7.12 22.30
N ASP A 7 1.80 -7.98 21.76
CA ASP A 7 3.18 -7.62 21.41
C ASP A 7 3.23 -6.58 20.28
N ALA A 8 2.35 -6.76 19.29
CA ALA A 8 2.22 -5.86 18.17
C ALA A 8 0.82 -5.90 17.54
N VAL A 9 0.48 -4.84 16.80
CA VAL A 9 -0.68 -4.77 15.91
C VAL A 9 -0.20 -4.65 14.47
N ASN A 10 -0.72 -5.54 13.62
CA ASN A 10 -0.55 -5.48 12.18
C ASN A 10 -1.60 -4.54 11.60
N LEU A 11 -1.24 -3.27 11.40
CA LEU A 11 -2.14 -2.29 10.79
C LEU A 11 -2.27 -2.56 9.29
N MET A 12 -3.40 -3.15 8.87
CA MET A 12 -3.74 -3.40 7.47
C MET A 12 -3.96 -2.08 6.71
N ALA A 13 -2.87 -1.38 6.39
CA ALA A 13 -2.84 -0.08 5.73
C ALA A 13 -3.00 -0.20 4.20
N TYR A 14 -3.98 -0.99 3.80
CA TYR A 14 -4.32 -1.31 2.43
C TYR A 14 -5.81 -1.64 2.31
N ASP A 15 -6.29 -1.85 1.09
CA ASP A 15 -7.72 -2.03 0.79
C ASP A 15 -8.59 -0.83 1.17
N PHE A 16 -8.04 0.37 1.03
CA PHE A 16 -8.81 1.61 1.15
C PHE A 16 -9.77 1.84 -0.03
N PHE A 17 -9.41 1.33 -1.21
CA PHE A 17 -10.20 1.44 -2.44
C PHE A 17 -10.23 0.10 -3.18
N GLY A 18 -11.36 -0.22 -3.81
CA GLY A 18 -11.54 -1.46 -4.53
C GLY A 18 -12.87 -1.47 -5.29
N MET A 19 -13.30 -2.62 -5.79
CA MET A 19 -14.54 -2.71 -6.58
C MET A 19 -15.80 -2.30 -5.78
N TRP A 20 -15.73 -2.28 -4.45
CA TRP A 20 -16.79 -1.81 -3.55
C TRP A 20 -16.86 -0.28 -3.42
N THR A 21 -15.87 0.48 -3.90
CA THR A 21 -15.90 1.95 -3.86
C THR A 21 -16.58 2.52 -5.09
N PRO A 22 -17.27 3.68 -5.00
CA PRO A 22 -17.99 4.26 -6.15
C PRO A 22 -17.06 4.83 -7.22
N LYS A 23 -15.79 5.08 -6.86
CA LYS A 23 -14.74 5.64 -7.70
C LYS A 23 -13.43 4.90 -7.44
N SER A 24 -12.53 4.94 -8.41
CA SER A 24 -11.15 4.46 -8.26
C SER A 24 -10.40 5.27 -7.21
N GLY A 25 -9.39 4.68 -6.60
CA GLY A 25 -8.50 5.35 -5.64
C GLY A 25 -7.29 4.48 -5.32
N HIS A 26 -6.37 5.00 -4.51
CA HIS A 26 -5.13 4.31 -4.17
C HIS A 26 -5.35 3.38 -2.97
N HIS A 27 -5.38 2.07 -3.21
CA HIS A 27 -5.81 1.13 -2.17
C HIS A 27 -4.86 1.05 -0.97
N SER A 28 -3.62 1.51 -1.11
CA SER A 28 -2.58 1.43 -0.06
C SER A 28 -1.86 2.76 0.16
N GLN A 29 -2.50 3.89 -0.09
CA GLN A 29 -1.86 5.19 0.11
C GLN A 29 -1.35 5.43 1.54
N LEU A 30 -0.17 6.03 1.66
CA LEU A 30 0.35 6.47 2.94
C LEU A 30 -0.36 7.74 3.43
N TYR A 31 -0.62 8.68 2.52
CA TYR A 31 -1.30 9.94 2.81
C TYR A 31 -2.59 10.07 2.00
N ALA A 32 -3.59 10.68 2.61
CA ALA A 32 -4.83 11.07 1.96
C ALA A 32 -4.85 12.60 1.75
N MET A 33 -5.57 13.05 0.71
CA MET A 33 -5.72 14.47 0.39
C MET A 33 -7.00 15.09 0.98
N SER A 34 -7.90 14.24 1.48
CA SER A 34 -9.07 14.63 2.27
C SER A 34 -8.94 14.08 3.69
N ARG A 35 -9.45 14.82 4.68
CA ARG A 35 -9.44 14.37 6.09
C ARG A 35 -10.32 13.15 6.34
N ASP A 36 -11.35 12.96 5.52
CA ASP A 36 -12.33 11.88 5.67
C ASP A 36 -11.90 10.60 4.95
N GLU A 37 -10.75 10.62 4.26
CA GLU A 37 -10.27 9.50 3.46
C GLU A 37 -9.22 8.69 4.25
N PRO A 38 -9.35 7.35 4.30
CA PRO A 38 -8.43 6.51 5.05
C PRO A 38 -7.05 6.46 4.37
N SER A 39 -6.01 6.36 5.19
CA SER A 39 -4.63 6.23 4.73
C SER A 39 -3.80 5.50 5.79
N GLY A 40 -2.62 5.02 5.42
CA GLY A 40 -1.69 4.44 6.39
C GLY A 40 -1.33 5.41 7.51
N SER A 41 -1.10 6.68 7.20
CA SER A 41 -0.75 7.71 8.19
C SER A 41 -1.90 8.03 9.14
N SER A 42 -3.14 8.08 8.67
CA SER A 42 -4.31 8.31 9.53
C SER A 42 -4.61 7.11 10.42
N GLY A 43 -4.44 5.88 9.93
CA GLY A 43 -4.55 4.66 10.74
C GLY A 43 -3.51 4.62 11.88
N VAL A 44 -2.25 4.94 11.58
CA VAL A 44 -1.20 5.04 12.61
C VAL A 44 -1.52 6.13 13.63
N ALA A 45 -1.92 7.32 13.16
CA ALA A 45 -2.30 8.42 14.06
C ALA A 45 -3.48 8.05 14.97
N HIS A 46 -4.47 7.32 14.44
CA HIS A 46 -5.62 6.87 15.21
C HIS A 46 -5.26 5.88 16.32
N LEU A 47 -4.41 4.89 16.04
CA LEU A 47 -3.93 3.94 17.05
C LEU A 47 -3.16 4.67 18.16
N MET A 48 -2.24 5.56 17.78
CA MET A 48 -1.45 6.34 18.74
C MET A 48 -2.32 7.29 19.57
N SER A 49 -3.36 7.91 18.99
CA SER A 49 -4.26 8.80 19.74
C SER A 49 -5.11 8.06 20.78
N HIS A 50 -5.23 6.73 20.68
CA HIS A 50 -5.90 5.87 21.66
C HIS A 50 -4.92 5.17 22.61
N GLY A 51 -3.66 5.63 22.65
CA GLY A 51 -2.66 5.16 23.59
C GLY A 51 -1.93 3.89 23.17
N PHE A 52 -2.08 3.40 21.92
CA PHE A 52 -1.29 2.27 21.45
C PHE A 52 0.18 2.69 21.25
N PRO A 53 1.17 2.02 21.86
CA PRO A 53 2.58 2.38 21.72
C PRO A 53 3.03 2.26 20.27
N SER A 54 3.72 3.29 19.73
CA SER A 54 4.14 3.31 18.32
C SER A 54 5.01 2.11 17.96
N GLY A 55 5.93 1.71 18.85
CA GLY A 55 6.83 0.57 18.64
C GLY A 55 6.12 -0.78 18.51
N GLY A 56 4.86 -0.89 18.94
CA GLY A 56 4.03 -2.07 18.73
C GLY A 56 3.22 -2.04 17.42
N ILE A 57 3.33 -1.00 16.58
CA ILE A 57 2.57 -0.90 15.33
C ILE A 57 3.45 -1.35 14.16
N LEU A 58 2.98 -2.36 13.41
CA LEU A 58 3.59 -2.78 12.14
C LEU A 58 2.74 -2.24 10.98
N LEU A 59 3.36 -1.46 10.09
CA LEU A 59 2.66 -0.86 8.95
C LEU A 59 2.55 -1.87 7.80
N GLY A 60 1.32 -2.16 7.37
CA GLY A 60 1.05 -3.14 6.33
C GLY A 60 1.42 -2.68 4.92
N ILE A 61 2.08 -3.57 4.18
CA ILE A 61 2.41 -3.43 2.76
C ILE A 61 1.70 -4.54 1.98
N PRO A 62 0.78 -4.22 1.05
CA PRO A 62 0.21 -5.22 0.17
C PRO A 62 1.21 -5.61 -0.92
N THR A 63 1.46 -6.90 -1.07
CA THR A 63 2.19 -7.46 -2.22
C THR A 63 1.20 -7.86 -3.33
N TYR A 64 0.23 -6.99 -3.58
CA TYR A 64 -0.75 -7.11 -4.65
C TYR A 64 -1.23 -5.70 -5.01
N GLY A 65 -1.85 -5.59 -6.18
CA GLY A 65 -2.50 -4.37 -6.63
C GLY A 65 -3.99 -4.55 -6.85
N ARG A 66 -4.72 -3.44 -6.79
CA ARG A 66 -6.15 -3.37 -7.14
C ARG A 66 -6.36 -2.66 -8.45
N SER A 67 -7.21 -3.24 -9.30
CA SER A 67 -7.47 -2.82 -10.67
C SER A 67 -8.84 -2.15 -10.81
N PHE A 68 -8.87 -1.09 -11.61
CA PHE A 68 -10.06 -0.33 -11.99
C PHE A 68 -10.09 -0.18 -13.50
N GLN A 69 -10.93 -0.97 -14.18
CA GLN A 69 -11.04 -0.89 -15.64
C GLN A 69 -11.74 0.40 -16.08
N HIS A 70 -11.31 0.96 -17.20
CA HIS A 70 -11.76 2.26 -17.75
C HIS A 70 -11.43 3.50 -16.89
N ALA A 71 -10.67 3.34 -15.81
CA ALA A 71 -10.06 4.47 -15.11
C ALA A 71 -8.59 4.64 -15.52
N THR A 72 -8.07 5.85 -15.35
CA THR A 72 -6.66 6.20 -15.58
C THR A 72 -5.99 6.82 -14.34
N GLY A 73 -6.72 6.92 -13.24
CA GLY A 73 -6.24 7.49 -11.98
C GLY A 73 -7.32 7.49 -10.90
N PRO A 74 -7.02 8.03 -9.70
CA PRO A 74 -7.97 8.11 -8.60
C PRO A 74 -9.14 9.08 -8.89
N GLY A 75 -10.26 8.89 -8.21
CA GLY A 75 -11.45 9.75 -8.28
C GLY A 75 -12.32 9.58 -9.54
N GLN A 76 -12.02 8.60 -10.39
CA GLN A 76 -12.73 8.36 -11.64
C GLN A 76 -13.78 7.25 -11.49
N LYS A 77 -14.82 7.29 -12.32
CA LYS A 77 -15.72 6.13 -12.47
C LYS A 77 -14.97 5.02 -13.22
N PHE A 78 -15.27 3.77 -12.89
CA PHE A 78 -14.67 2.58 -13.49
C PHE A 78 -15.77 1.56 -13.83
N LYS A 79 -15.44 0.53 -14.60
CA LYS A 79 -16.37 -0.56 -14.96
C LYS A 79 -15.72 -1.92 -14.69
N GLY A 80 -15.78 -2.37 -13.43
CA GLY A 80 -15.18 -3.62 -12.98
C GLY A 80 -13.67 -3.55 -12.74
N GLY A 81 -13.07 -4.69 -12.42
CA GLY A 81 -11.64 -4.85 -12.17
C GLY A 81 -11.05 -5.96 -13.05
N GLY A 82 -9.78 -5.82 -13.43
CA GLY A 82 -9.03 -6.88 -14.10
C GLY A 82 -8.47 -7.90 -13.11
N GLY A 83 -7.86 -8.97 -13.64
CA GLY A 83 -7.24 -10.01 -12.83
C GLY A 83 -8.26 -10.91 -12.13
N ASN A 84 -7.88 -11.44 -10.97
CA ASN A 84 -8.76 -12.28 -10.16
C ASN A 84 -9.48 -11.40 -9.13
N ASP A 85 -10.79 -11.21 -9.30
CA ASP A 85 -11.62 -10.36 -8.43
C ASP A 85 -11.06 -8.94 -8.22
N GLY A 86 -10.62 -8.32 -9.33
CA GLY A 86 -10.07 -6.96 -9.30
C GLY A 86 -8.65 -6.85 -8.73
N THR A 87 -7.93 -7.98 -8.57
CA THR A 87 -6.58 -8.00 -8.03
C THR A 87 -5.55 -8.67 -8.94
N PHE A 88 -4.31 -8.22 -8.82
CA PHE A 88 -3.12 -8.85 -9.40
C PHE A 88 -2.06 -9.01 -8.31
N GLU A 89 -1.37 -10.14 -8.26
CA GLU A 89 -0.21 -10.31 -7.38
C GLU A 89 0.93 -9.36 -7.77
N TYR A 90 1.74 -8.91 -6.81
CA TYR A 90 2.81 -7.97 -7.09
C TYR A 90 3.88 -8.53 -8.05
N ASN A 91 4.18 -9.83 -7.97
CA ASN A 91 5.04 -10.53 -8.92
C ASN A 91 4.53 -10.52 -10.38
N GLN A 92 3.28 -10.08 -10.63
CA GLN A 92 2.69 -9.88 -11.95
C GLN A 92 2.68 -8.42 -12.39
N LEU A 93 3.21 -7.50 -11.57
CA LEU A 93 3.15 -6.05 -11.76
C LEU A 93 4.54 -5.42 -12.04
N PRO A 94 4.64 -4.48 -12.99
CA PRO A 94 3.56 -3.91 -13.79
C PRO A 94 3.02 -4.88 -14.86
N ARG A 95 1.74 -4.72 -15.23
CA ARG A 95 1.12 -5.49 -16.32
C ARG A 95 1.72 -5.14 -17.68
N LYS A 96 1.70 -6.09 -18.60
CA LYS A 96 2.14 -5.85 -19.98
C LYS A 96 1.28 -4.75 -20.63
N GLY A 97 1.93 -3.75 -21.22
CA GLY A 97 1.25 -2.65 -21.92
C GLY A 97 0.70 -1.56 -21.00
N CYS A 98 1.05 -1.56 -19.70
CA CYS A 98 0.76 -0.44 -18.81
C CYS A 98 2.02 0.40 -18.52
N LYS A 99 1.82 1.67 -18.17
CA LYS A 99 2.89 2.60 -17.79
C LYS A 99 2.92 2.78 -16.28
N GLU A 100 4.00 2.34 -15.63
CA GLU A 100 4.22 2.49 -14.19
C GLU A 100 4.61 3.94 -13.84
N SER A 101 4.08 4.45 -12.73
CA SER A 101 4.43 5.75 -12.15
C SER A 101 4.14 5.74 -10.64
N VAL A 102 4.61 6.77 -9.91
CA VAL A 102 4.34 6.95 -8.48
C VAL A 102 3.61 8.27 -8.28
N ASP A 103 2.43 8.23 -7.63
CA ASP A 103 1.84 9.44 -7.07
C ASP A 103 2.56 9.77 -5.76
N LYS A 104 3.44 10.77 -5.82
CA LYS A 104 4.25 11.21 -4.68
C LYS A 104 3.45 11.91 -3.59
N ARG A 105 2.22 12.36 -3.87
CA ARG A 105 1.37 13.02 -2.86
C ARG A 105 0.73 11.98 -1.94
N HIS A 106 0.29 10.86 -2.52
CA HIS A 106 -0.32 9.75 -1.78
C HIS A 106 0.69 8.69 -1.33
N ILE A 107 1.89 8.66 -1.94
CA ILE A 107 2.88 7.58 -1.80
C ILE A 107 2.24 6.24 -2.19
N SER A 108 1.83 6.15 -3.46
CA SER A 108 1.28 4.94 -4.05
C SER A 108 1.79 4.78 -5.48
N ALA A 109 2.20 3.56 -5.82
CA ALA A 109 2.58 3.20 -7.16
C ALA A 109 1.31 2.88 -7.96
N GLN A 110 1.40 3.11 -9.27
CA GLN A 110 0.31 2.84 -10.17
C GLN A 110 0.83 2.41 -11.53
N CYS A 111 0.04 1.61 -12.24
CA CYS A 111 0.26 1.31 -13.64
C CYS A 111 -1.05 1.53 -14.42
N VAL A 112 -0.97 2.27 -15.52
CA VAL A 112 -2.14 2.60 -16.35
C VAL A 112 -2.00 2.00 -17.75
N GLY A 113 -2.99 1.22 -18.18
CA GLY A 113 -3.04 0.53 -19.47
C GLY A 113 -3.13 -0.99 -19.32
N GLY A 114 -2.87 -1.71 -20.42
CA GLY A 114 -2.92 -3.17 -20.45
C GLY A 114 -4.29 -3.75 -20.10
N ASP A 115 -4.28 -4.96 -19.54
CA ASP A 115 -5.47 -5.69 -19.08
C ASP A 115 -6.02 -5.18 -17.74
N GLY A 116 -5.25 -4.36 -17.02
CA GLY A 116 -5.58 -3.88 -15.68
C GLY A 116 -6.23 -2.50 -15.61
N GLY A 117 -6.32 -1.74 -16.71
CA GLY A 117 -6.82 -0.36 -16.66
C GLY A 117 -5.94 0.51 -15.74
N PHE A 118 -6.50 1.06 -14.67
CA PHE A 118 -5.73 1.69 -13.58
C PHE A 118 -5.49 0.67 -12.46
N VAL A 119 -4.23 0.24 -12.28
CA VAL A 119 -3.83 -0.64 -11.18
C VAL A 119 -3.04 0.15 -10.16
N THR A 120 -3.45 0.15 -8.90
CA THR A 120 -2.76 0.78 -7.76
C THR A 120 -2.13 -0.27 -6.85
N TYR A 121 -0.91 -0.03 -6.38
CA TYR A 121 -0.13 -0.97 -5.58
C TYR A 121 1.06 -0.27 -4.90
N ASP A 122 1.94 -1.06 -4.27
CA ASP A 122 3.25 -0.62 -3.80
C ASP A 122 4.40 -1.11 -4.68
N ASN A 123 5.39 -0.24 -4.92
CA ASN A 123 6.65 -0.60 -5.57
C ASN A 123 7.83 -0.31 -4.61
N PRO A 124 9.09 -0.63 -4.97
CA PRO A 124 10.23 -0.41 -4.08
C PRO A 124 10.37 1.04 -3.61
N ASP A 125 9.97 2.02 -4.41
CA ASP A 125 10.09 3.43 -4.05
C ASP A 125 9.03 3.87 -3.04
N THR A 126 7.78 3.39 -3.19
CA THR A 126 6.75 3.66 -2.18
C THR A 126 7.01 2.91 -0.89
N VAL A 127 7.54 1.68 -0.94
CA VAL A 127 7.92 0.93 0.26
C VAL A 127 9.08 1.59 1.00
N LYS A 128 10.09 2.13 0.30
CA LYS A 128 11.15 2.94 0.94
C LYS A 128 10.56 4.16 1.66
N ALA A 129 9.63 4.87 1.02
CA ALA A 129 8.98 6.03 1.63
C ALA A 129 8.14 5.65 2.86
N LYS A 130 7.42 4.52 2.80
CA LYS A 130 6.66 3.97 3.94
C LYS A 130 7.57 3.48 5.07
N ALA A 131 8.70 2.87 4.75
CA ALA A 131 9.73 2.51 5.73
C ALA A 131 10.32 3.76 6.41
N ALA A 132 10.60 4.82 5.65
CA ALA A 132 11.07 6.09 6.20
C ALA A 132 10.02 6.72 7.13
N PHE A 133 8.74 6.67 6.76
CA PHE A 133 7.64 7.07 7.64
C PHE A 133 7.59 6.22 8.92
N ALA A 134 7.73 4.90 8.81
CA ALA A 134 7.76 4.00 9.95
C ALA A 134 8.92 4.34 10.91
N LYS A 135 10.13 4.58 10.39
CA LYS A 135 11.29 5.04 11.17
C LYS A 135 11.02 6.40 11.84
N GLN A 136 10.48 7.37 11.09
CA GLN A 136 10.16 8.70 11.61
C GLN A 136 9.12 8.67 12.75
N LYS A 137 8.14 7.76 12.67
CA LYS A 137 7.09 7.62 13.68
C LYS A 137 7.44 6.63 14.81
N GLY A 138 8.64 6.05 14.79
CA GLY A 138 9.05 5.05 15.78
C GLY A 138 8.12 3.83 15.78
N LEU A 139 7.71 3.38 14.59
CA LEU A 139 6.90 2.18 14.43
C LEU A 139 7.78 0.92 14.60
N GLY A 140 7.15 -0.21 14.92
CA GLY A 140 7.84 -1.51 15.07
C GLY A 140 8.41 -2.06 13.76
N GLY A 141 7.96 -1.56 12.61
CA GLY A 141 8.44 -1.95 11.29
C GLY A 141 7.34 -2.07 10.25
N LEU A 142 7.54 -2.97 9.30
CA LEU A 142 6.60 -3.28 8.22
C LEU A 142 6.15 -4.75 8.31
N PHE A 143 4.92 -5.04 7.92
CA PHE A 143 4.47 -6.41 7.65
C PHE A 143 3.90 -6.50 6.21
N TYR A 144 3.87 -7.71 5.64
CA TYR A 144 3.57 -7.91 4.22
C TYR A 144 2.44 -8.93 4.02
N TRP A 145 1.44 -8.57 3.22
CA TRP A 145 0.35 -9.48 2.80
C TRP A 145 0.38 -9.67 1.28
N ASN A 146 0.81 -10.81 0.74
CA ASN A 146 1.43 -11.97 1.40
C ASN A 146 2.85 -12.21 0.85
N GLY A 147 3.71 -12.87 1.63
CA GLY A 147 5.12 -13.04 1.26
C GLY A 147 5.37 -13.77 -0.07
N THR A 148 4.46 -14.65 -0.53
CA THR A 148 4.67 -15.43 -1.77
C THR A 148 4.46 -14.63 -3.05
N ALA A 149 3.79 -13.48 -2.95
CA ALA A 149 3.54 -12.59 -4.07
C ALA A 149 4.62 -11.50 -4.26
N ASP A 150 5.68 -11.48 -3.43
CA ASP A 150 6.82 -10.59 -3.65
C ASP A 150 7.61 -10.97 -4.92
N SER A 151 8.36 -10.01 -5.48
CA SER A 151 9.17 -10.26 -6.67
C SER A 151 10.40 -11.11 -6.36
N LYS A 152 10.69 -12.08 -7.24
CA LYS A 152 11.95 -12.84 -7.23
C LYS A 152 13.14 -12.00 -7.70
N GLU A 153 12.88 -10.89 -8.39
CA GLU A 153 13.91 -9.94 -8.79
C GLU A 153 14.28 -9.03 -7.62
N ALA A 154 15.54 -9.07 -7.19
CA ALA A 154 16.01 -8.35 -6.02
C ALA A 154 15.83 -6.81 -6.09
N SER A 155 15.77 -6.24 -7.30
CA SER A 155 15.51 -4.81 -7.53
C SER A 155 14.04 -4.44 -7.34
N ARG A 156 13.13 -5.41 -7.44
CA ARG A 156 11.68 -5.24 -7.29
C ARG A 156 11.15 -5.76 -5.96
N SER A 157 11.88 -6.59 -5.23
CA SER A 157 11.41 -7.11 -3.93
C SER A 157 11.03 -5.98 -2.97
N LEU A 158 9.75 -5.97 -2.56
CA LEU A 158 9.20 -5.04 -1.58
C LEU A 158 9.75 -5.31 -0.19
N VAL A 159 9.96 -6.59 0.15
CA VAL A 159 10.54 -7.00 1.42
C VAL A 159 11.98 -6.51 1.53
N ALA A 160 12.79 -6.72 0.49
CA ALA A 160 14.18 -6.26 0.48
C ALA A 160 14.27 -4.72 0.51
N ALA A 161 13.41 -4.02 -0.23
CA ALA A 161 13.36 -2.57 -0.24
C ALA A 161 13.02 -1.99 1.15
N GLY A 162 11.99 -2.53 1.81
CA GLY A 162 11.58 -2.11 3.15
C GLY A 162 12.63 -2.43 4.20
N PHE A 163 13.18 -3.66 4.18
CA PHE A 163 14.25 -4.05 5.10
C PHE A 163 15.45 -3.10 5.01
N ARG A 164 15.97 -2.85 3.79
CA ARG A 164 17.11 -1.95 3.61
C ARG A 164 16.81 -0.55 4.13
N ALA A 165 15.64 0.00 3.79
CA ALA A 165 15.25 1.35 4.21
C ALA A 165 15.06 1.50 5.73
N LEU A 166 14.62 0.46 6.43
CA LEU A 166 14.51 0.47 7.89
C LEU A 166 15.88 0.40 8.59
N HIS A 167 16.86 -0.29 7.98
CA HIS A 167 18.15 -0.61 8.61
C HIS A 167 19.34 0.18 8.06
N THR A 168 19.12 1.14 7.16
CA THR A 168 20.16 2.11 6.80
C THR A 168 20.15 3.25 7.82
N SER A 169 21.35 3.63 8.27
CA SER A 169 21.59 4.71 9.25
C SER A 169 21.03 6.04 8.78
#